data_AF-A0A522ZV14-F1
#
_entry.id   AF-A0A522ZV14-F1
#
_cell.length_a   1.000
_cell.length_b   1.000
_cell.length_c   1.000
_cell.angle_alpha   90.00
_cell.angle_beta   90.00
_cell.angle_gamma   90.00
#
_symmetry.space_group_name_H-M   'P 1'
#
loop_
_entity.id
_entity.type
_entity.pdbx_description
1 polymer ?
#
loop_
_entity_poly.entity_id
_entity_poly.type
_entity_poly.pdbx_seq_one_letter_code
_entity_poly.pdbx_strand_id
1 'polypeptide(L)'
;MSLASSKAAATWWVARTGQVWKLGISLLLAVAAAGFFLEMVESLNTPATGNQNAAVFYGLAFVGMGVVFFSWLATALKCRRCGYGVVFKLMRRYSLGKWHQKLTTATVCPICGDEGQNNEHPE
;
A
#
# COMPACT_ATOMS: atom_id res chain seq x y z
N MET A 1 10.30 -11.76 41.50
CA MET A 1 10.60 -12.29 40.16
C MET A 1 9.45 -11.95 39.24
N SER A 2 9.54 -10.83 38.52
CA SER A 2 8.49 -10.34 37.62
C SER A 2 8.71 -10.94 36.23
N LEU A 3 7.93 -11.95 35.88
CA LEU A 3 7.80 -12.44 34.51
C LEU A 3 6.85 -11.48 33.77
N ALA A 4 7.33 -10.25 33.50
CA ALA A 4 6.75 -9.41 32.46
C ALA A 4 7.09 -10.07 31.12
N SER A 5 6.30 -11.09 30.79
CA SER A 5 6.37 -11.84 29.55
C SER A 5 6.16 -10.88 28.39
N SER A 6 7.29 -10.49 27.80
CA SER A 6 7.48 -9.71 26.61
C SER A 6 6.74 -10.35 25.43
N LYS A 7 5.42 -10.19 25.37
CA LYS A 7 4.69 -10.16 24.10
C LYS A 7 5.01 -8.83 23.42
N ALA A 8 6.29 -8.59 23.13
CA ALA A 8 6.65 -7.71 22.03
C ALA A 8 6.20 -8.45 20.77
N ALA A 9 4.89 -8.44 20.52
CA ALA A 9 4.32 -8.85 19.26
C ALA A 9 5.15 -8.13 18.22
N ALA A 10 5.81 -8.89 17.33
CA ALA A 10 6.70 -8.36 16.31
C ALA A 10 5.89 -7.36 15.47
N THR A 11 5.88 -6.11 15.92
CA THR A 11 5.10 -5.05 15.32
C THR A 11 5.93 -4.64 14.11
N TRP A 12 5.45 -5.04 12.94
CA TRP A 12 5.92 -4.55 11.65
C TRP A 12 6.31 -3.06 11.69
N TRP A 13 7.42 -2.73 11.05
CA TRP A 13 8.02 -1.39 11.04
C TRP A 13 7.02 -0.29 10.64
N VAL A 14 6.10 -0.61 9.72
CA VAL A 14 5.07 0.34 9.25
C VAL A 14 4.13 0.78 10.38
N ALA A 15 3.77 -0.11 11.32
CA ALA A 15 2.96 0.32 12.46
C ALA A 15 3.75 1.09 13.50
N ARG A 16 5.00 0.71 13.77
CA ARG A 16 5.86 1.46 14.68
C ARG A 16 6.05 2.91 14.23
N THR A 17 6.18 3.14 12.93
CA THR A 17 6.29 4.50 12.35
C THR A 17 4.96 5.25 12.22
N GLY A 18 3.83 4.67 12.62
CA GLY A 18 2.50 5.27 12.55
C GLY A 18 1.97 5.47 11.13
N GLN A 19 2.47 4.69 10.16
CA GLN A 19 2.11 4.85 8.74
C GLN A 19 1.03 3.86 8.26
N VAL A 20 0.39 3.15 9.19
CA VAL A 20 -0.66 2.15 8.88
C VAL A 20 -1.83 2.76 8.12
N TRP A 21 -2.24 3.98 8.46
CA TRP A 21 -3.35 4.65 7.78
C TRP A 21 -3.12 4.83 6.27
N LYS A 22 -1.85 4.94 5.83
CA LYS A 22 -1.49 5.02 4.41
C LYS A 22 -1.71 3.71 3.67
N LEU A 23 -1.53 2.58 4.36
CA LEU A 23 -1.92 1.26 3.84
C LEU A 23 -3.45 1.16 3.74
N GLY A 24 -4.18 1.70 4.72
CA GLY A 24 -5.64 1.82 4.67
C GLY A 24 -6.13 2.58 3.43
N ILE A 25 -5.54 3.75 3.12
CA ILE A 25 -5.85 4.50 1.90
C ILE A 25 -5.52 3.69 0.64
N SER A 26 -4.39 2.98 0.64
CA SER A 26 -4.01 2.13 -0.50
C SER A 26 -5.04 1.03 -0.72
N LEU A 27 -5.55 0.41 0.35
CA LEU A 27 -6.63 -0.58 0.29
C LEU A 27 -7.92 0.03 -0.27
N LEU A 28 -8.32 1.23 0.19
CA LEU A 28 -9.51 1.92 -0.33
C LEU A 28 -9.40 2.21 -1.83
N LEU A 29 -8.24 2.69 -2.29
CA LEU A 29 -7.98 2.92 -3.71
C LEU A 29 -8.02 1.62 -4.52
N ALA A 30 -7.50 0.52 -3.97
CA ALA A 30 -7.56 -0.79 -4.61
C ALA A 30 -9.01 -1.31 -4.73
N VAL A 31 -9.82 -1.15 -3.69
CA VAL A 31 -11.26 -1.50 -3.72
C VAL A 31 -12.01 -0.64 -4.73
N ALA A 32 -11.74 0.67 -4.78
CA ALA A 32 -12.36 1.56 -5.78
C ALA A 32 -11.99 1.16 -7.21
N ALA A 33 -10.72 0.85 -7.47
CA ALA A 33 -10.28 0.34 -8.77
C ALA A 33 -10.97 -0.98 -9.13
N ALA A 34 -11.08 -1.92 -8.19
CA ALA A 34 -11.80 -3.18 -8.40
C ALA A 34 -13.28 -2.94 -8.73
N GLY A 35 -13.93 -1.96 -8.09
CA GLY A 35 -15.29 -1.55 -8.41
C GLY A 35 -15.45 -1.11 -9.86
N PHE A 36 -14.60 -0.19 -10.34
CA PHE A 36 -14.62 0.25 -11.75
C PHE A 36 -14.37 -0.90 -12.73
N PHE A 37 -13.52 -1.86 -12.37
CA PHE A 37 -13.29 -3.04 -13.19
C PHE A 37 -14.53 -3.94 -13.28
N LEU A 38 -15.24 -4.15 -12.17
CA LEU A 38 -16.48 -4.94 -12.16
C LEU A 38 -17.59 -4.26 -12.97
N GLU A 39 -17.78 -2.95 -12.81
CA GLU A 39 -18.73 -2.14 -13.58
C GLU A 39 -18.43 -2.19 -15.09
N MET A 40 -17.13 -2.11 -15.45
CA MET A 40 -16.70 -2.29 -16.84
C MET A 40 -17.10 -3.68 -17.36
N VAL A 41 -16.83 -4.75 -16.62
CA VAL A 41 -17.18 -6.12 -17.02
C VAL A 41 -18.70 -6.30 -17.14
N GLU A 42 -19.49 -5.75 -16.22
CA GLU A 42 -20.96 -5.79 -16.29
C GLU A 42 -21.48 -5.05 -17.52
N SER A 43 -20.96 -3.85 -17.80
CA SER A 43 -21.35 -3.05 -18.97
C SER A 43 -21.06 -3.76 -20.31
N LEU A 44 -20.01 -4.59 -20.36
CA LEU A 44 -19.66 -5.38 -21.54
C LEU A 44 -20.55 -6.62 -21.71
N ASN A 45 -21.08 -7.17 -20.61
CA ASN A 45 -21.88 -8.40 -20.63
C ASN A 45 -23.38 -8.17 -20.78
N THR A 46 -23.85 -6.93 -20.70
CA THR A 46 -25.29 -6.61 -20.77
C THR A 46 -25.78 -6.53 -22.23
N PRO A 47 -26.60 -7.48 -22.73
CA PRO A 47 -26.83 -7.65 -24.18
C PRO A 47 -27.81 -6.66 -24.83
N ALA A 48 -28.48 -5.78 -24.07
CA ALA A 48 -29.71 -5.14 -24.55
C ALA A 48 -29.60 -3.66 -24.98
N THR A 49 -28.59 -2.90 -24.57
CA THR A 49 -28.47 -1.46 -24.90
C THR A 49 -27.03 -0.98 -24.67
N GLY A 50 -26.06 -1.73 -25.20
CA GLY A 50 -24.62 -1.55 -24.96
C GLY A 50 -24.19 -0.09 -25.08
N ASN A 51 -24.15 0.61 -23.95
CA ASN A 51 -23.60 1.95 -23.87
C ASN A 51 -22.08 1.77 -23.89
N GLN A 52 -21.52 1.55 -25.07
CA GLN A 52 -20.08 1.35 -25.27
C GLN A 52 -19.27 2.49 -24.62
N ASN A 53 -19.86 3.69 -24.56
CA ASN A 53 -19.29 4.83 -23.85
C ASN A 53 -19.12 4.58 -22.34
N ALA A 54 -20.04 3.87 -21.70
CA ALA A 54 -19.93 3.51 -20.28
C ALA A 54 -18.79 2.51 -20.04
N ALA A 55 -18.67 1.48 -20.90
CA ALA A 55 -17.56 0.53 -20.82
C ALA A 55 -16.20 1.23 -21.00
N VAL A 56 -16.09 2.13 -21.98
CA VAL A 56 -14.89 2.94 -22.21
C VAL A 56 -14.60 3.85 -21.01
N PHE A 57 -15.63 4.50 -20.47
CA PHE A 57 -15.51 5.35 -19.29
C PHE A 57 -14.99 4.58 -18.07
N TYR A 58 -15.59 3.44 -17.74
CA TYR A 58 -15.16 2.61 -16.61
C TYR A 58 -13.78 1.99 -16.83
N GLY A 59 -13.43 1.63 -18.07
CA GLY A 59 -12.08 1.20 -18.42
C GLY A 59 -11.03 2.29 -18.21
N LEU A 60 -11.32 3.52 -18.66
CA LEU A 60 -10.45 4.68 -18.42
C LEU A 60 -10.36 5.04 -16.92
N ALA A 61 -11.49 4.98 -16.20
CA ALA A 61 -11.51 5.20 -14.76
C ALA A 61 -10.68 4.17 -14.00
N PHE A 62 -10.78 2.89 -14.39
CA PHE A 62 -9.96 1.80 -13.83
C PHE A 62 -8.47 2.06 -14.04
N VAL A 63 -8.06 2.36 -15.29
CA VAL A 63 -6.65 2.66 -15.62
C VAL A 63 -6.17 3.90 -14.86
N GLY A 64 -6.96 4.98 -14.85
CA GLY A 64 -6.64 6.21 -14.13
C GLY A 64 -6.48 5.98 -12.63
N MET A 65 -7.39 5.23 -12.02
CA MET A 65 -7.31 4.87 -10.60
C MET A 65 -6.10 3.99 -10.31
N GLY A 66 -5.73 3.08 -11.22
CA GLY A 66 -4.49 2.31 -11.14
C GLY A 66 -3.25 3.21 -11.07
N VAL A 67 -3.16 4.23 -11.93
CA VAL A 67 -2.04 5.19 -11.93
C VAL A 67 -2.00 5.97 -10.60
N VAL A 68 -3.15 6.44 -10.11
CA VAL A 68 -3.25 7.13 -8.83
C VAL A 68 -2.81 6.22 -7.68
N PHE A 69 -3.29 4.97 -7.66
CA PHE A 69 -2.93 3.97 -6.67
C PHE A 69 -1.43 3.72 -6.63
N PHE A 70 -0.79 3.42 -7.78
CA PHE A 70 0.65 3.14 -7.80
C PHE A 70 1.48 4.39 -7.46
N SER A 71 1.07 5.57 -7.91
CA SER A 71 1.75 6.83 -7.60
C SER A 71 1.67 7.17 -6.11
N TRP A 72 0.49 7.01 -5.51
CA TRP A 72 0.28 7.14 -4.06
C TRP A 72 1.16 6.14 -3.32
N LEU A 73 1.05 4.86 -3.64
CA LEU A 73 1.77 3.79 -2.96
C LEU A 73 3.30 3.98 -3.02
N ALA A 74 3.83 4.42 -4.17
CA ALA A 74 5.26 4.69 -4.35
C ALA A 74 5.77 5.84 -3.47
N THR A 75 4.92 6.84 -3.16
CA THR A 75 5.32 8.08 -2.49
C THR A 75 4.85 8.17 -1.04
N ALA A 76 3.80 7.45 -0.65
CA ALA A 76 3.16 7.58 0.64
C ALA A 76 4.04 7.05 1.78
N LEU A 77 4.65 5.88 1.60
CA LEU A 77 5.47 5.23 2.63
C LEU A 77 6.92 5.70 2.57
N LYS A 78 7.24 6.72 3.36
CA LYS A 78 8.58 7.31 3.48
C LYS A 78 9.20 6.97 4.84
N CYS A 79 10.47 6.59 4.85
CA CYS A 79 11.20 6.46 6.12
C CYS A 79 11.49 7.86 6.69
N ARG A 80 11.21 8.10 7.97
CA ARG A 80 11.48 9.40 8.63
C ARG A 80 12.99 9.71 8.71
N ARG A 81 13.83 8.68 8.87
CA ARG A 81 15.28 8.83 9.01
C ARG A 81 15.98 9.11 7.68
N CYS A 82 15.71 8.33 6.64
CA CYS A 82 16.39 8.48 5.34
C CYS A 82 15.58 9.25 4.28
N GLY A 83 14.31 9.57 4.55
CA GLY A 83 13.43 10.32 3.62
C GLY A 83 12.95 9.55 2.39
N TYR A 84 13.56 8.40 2.08
CA TYR A 84 13.26 7.64 0.87
C TYR A 84 11.91 6.89 0.93
N GLY A 85 11.26 6.80 -0.23
CA GLY A 85 10.07 5.98 -0.45
C GLY A 85 10.41 4.49 -0.40
N VAL A 86 9.99 3.82 0.68
CA VAL A 86 10.32 2.41 0.94
C VAL A 86 9.72 1.51 -0.13
N VAL A 87 8.43 1.72 -0.46
CA VAL A 87 7.74 0.90 -1.44
C VAL A 87 8.33 1.07 -2.84
N PHE A 88 8.64 2.29 -3.26
CA PHE A 88 9.28 2.53 -4.55
C PHE A 88 10.60 1.76 -4.70
N LYS A 89 11.45 1.76 -3.66
CA LYS A 89 12.70 0.99 -3.66
C LYS A 89 12.47 -0.52 -3.67
N LEU A 90 11.46 -1.02 -2.95
CA LEU A 90 11.13 -2.45 -2.94
C LEU A 90 10.56 -2.90 -4.29
N MET A 91 9.66 -2.13 -4.90
CA MET A 91 9.08 -2.41 -6.23
C MET A 91 10.15 -2.48 -7.32
N ARG A 92 11.22 -1.67 -7.23
CA ARG A 92 12.35 -1.74 -8.16
C ARG A 92 13.22 -2.99 -8.01
N ARG A 93 13.21 -3.63 -6.84
CA ARG A 93 14.07 -4.78 -6.53
C ARG A 93 13.35 -6.12 -6.57
N TYR A 94 12.04 -6.14 -6.34
CA TYR A 94 11.26 -7.36 -6.16
C TYR A 94 9.99 -7.35 -7.00
N SER A 95 9.54 -8.53 -7.41
CA SER A 95 8.25 -8.70 -8.10
C SER A 95 7.06 -8.31 -7.23
N LEU A 96 5.89 -8.09 -7.86
CA LEU A 96 4.66 -7.60 -7.22
C LEU A 96 4.30 -8.31 -5.90
N GLY A 97 4.30 -9.64 -5.89
CA GLY A 97 3.99 -10.41 -4.68
C GLY A 97 5.09 -10.34 -3.61
N LYS A 98 6.36 -10.34 -4.04
CA LYS A 98 7.51 -10.39 -3.12
C LYS A 98 7.74 -9.06 -2.41
N TRP A 99 7.56 -7.92 -3.08
CA TRP A 99 7.76 -6.62 -2.43
C TRP A 99 6.74 -6.37 -1.33
N HIS A 100 5.48 -6.78 -1.53
CA HIS A 100 4.43 -6.61 -0.52
C HIS A 100 4.72 -7.47 0.70
N GLN A 101 5.06 -8.75 0.50
CA GLN A 101 5.49 -9.63 1.60
C GLN A 101 6.70 -9.04 2.34
N LYS A 102 7.70 -8.51 1.61
CA LYS A 102 8.86 -7.86 2.24
C LYS A 102 8.50 -6.62 3.04
N LEU A 103 7.51 -5.84 2.58
CA LEU A 103 7.03 -4.67 3.31
C LEU A 103 6.30 -5.05 4.61
N THR A 104 5.42 -6.05 4.57
CA THR A 104 4.61 -6.46 5.74
C THR A 104 5.42 -7.23 6.78
N THR A 105 6.47 -7.92 6.35
CA THR A 105 7.40 -8.65 7.23
C THR A 105 8.60 -7.83 7.70
N ALA A 106 8.77 -6.60 7.18
CA ALA A 106 9.88 -5.75 7.57
C ALA A 106 9.78 -5.32 9.04
N THR A 107 10.78 -5.70 9.83
CA THR A 107 10.96 -5.23 11.22
C THR A 107 11.78 -3.95 11.29
N VAL A 108 12.50 -3.61 10.22
CA VAL A 108 13.33 -2.39 10.08
C VAL A 108 13.19 -1.82 8.68
N CYS A 109 13.58 -0.56 8.49
CA CYS A 109 13.60 0.07 7.17
C CYS A 109 14.56 -0.68 6.24
N PRO A 110 14.10 -1.18 5.07
CA PRO A 110 14.94 -1.97 4.16
C PRO A 110 15.98 -1.13 3.39
N ILE A 111 16.04 0.19 3.62
CA ILE A 111 16.98 1.10 2.98
C ILE A 111 18.10 1.49 3.95
N CYS A 112 17.76 1.98 5.14
CA CYS A 112 18.72 2.50 6.12
C CYS A 112 18.80 1.71 7.43
N GLY A 113 18.02 0.64 7.59
CA GLY A 113 18.01 -0.19 8.82
C GLY A 113 17.30 0.44 10.01
N ASP A 114 16.62 1.57 9.84
CA ASP A 114 15.88 2.25 10.91
C ASP A 114 14.78 1.36 11.52
N GLU A 115 14.78 1.19 12.84
CA GLU A 115 13.83 0.30 13.53
C GLU A 115 12.43 0.92 13.73
N GLY A 116 12.27 2.21 13.44
CA GLY A 116 11.01 2.92 13.64
C GLY A 116 10.63 3.13 15.11
N GLN A 117 11.58 3.03 16.04
CA GLN A 117 11.36 3.43 17.42
C GLN A 117 11.09 4.94 17.43
N ASN A 118 9.96 5.35 18.03
CA ASN A 118 9.73 6.76 18.33
C ASN A 118 10.88 7.17 19.25
N ASN A 119 11.65 8.19 18.87
CA ASN A 119 12.66 8.77 19.73
C ASN A 119 11.95 9.34 20.97
N GLU A 120 11.70 8.51 21.98
CA GLU A 120 11.78 8.94 23.36
C GLU A 120 13.26 9.24 23.55
N HIS A 121 13.67 10.45 23.18
CA HIS A 121 14.95 10.99 23.58
C HIS A 121 14.75 11.33 25.07
N PRO A 122 15.33 10.59 26.02
CA PRO A 122 15.42 11.11 27.37
C PRO A 122 16.40 12.27 27.29
N GLU A 123 15.88 13.49 27.38
CA GLU A 123 16.68 14.66 27.74
C GLU A 123 17.24 14.51 29.16
#